data_AF-A0A5J4WCC8-F1
#
_entry.id   AF-A0A5J4WCC8-F1
#
_cell.length_a   1.000
_cell.length_b   1.000
_cell.length_c   1.000
_cell.angle_alpha   90.00
_cell.angle_beta   90.00
_cell.angle_gamma   90.00
#
_symmetry.space_group_name_H-M   'P 1'
#
loop_
_entity.id
_entity.type
_entity.pdbx_description
1 polymer ?
#
loop_
_entity_poly.entity_id
_entity_poly.type
_entity_poly.pdbx_seq_one_letter_code
_entity_poly.pdbx_strand_id
1 'polypeptide(L)'
;MQQVVDDYNNTKHSAFKNKFTPAQVNESEDLEGIYIRQKMKDASSIKELQTKDKLLDLHQGNIIMIHLDLSKTQHNFEKKRRQFNEIATFINYSHGNVICELLRPYKDIKTVEVPIYYTKKVAESIDTLHQKYKRTFKLN
;
A
#
# COMPACT_ATOMS: atom_id res chain seq x y z
N MET A 1 -16.44 34.18 3.38
CA MET A 1 -15.32 33.34 2.91
C MET A 1 -13.99 33.97 3.30
N GLN A 2 -13.76 35.27 3.02
CA GLN A 2 -12.53 35.98 3.41
C GLN A 2 -12.20 35.87 4.92
N GLN A 3 -13.19 36.12 5.78
CA GLN A 3 -13.02 36.09 7.23
C GLN A 3 -12.53 34.72 7.76
N VAL A 4 -13.01 33.62 7.17
CA VAL A 4 -12.58 32.25 7.56
C VAL A 4 -11.13 31.99 7.15
N VAL A 5 -10.71 32.52 5.99
CA VAL A 5 -9.32 32.41 5.52
C VAL A 5 -8.39 33.22 6.42
N ASP A 6 -8.81 34.43 6.79
CA ASP A 6 -8.06 35.31 7.69
C ASP A 6 -7.94 34.68 9.09
N ASP A 7 -9.02 34.11 9.61
CA ASP A 7 -9.02 33.39 10.89
C ASP A 7 -8.09 32.16 10.83
N TYR A 8 -8.11 31.40 9.74
CA TYR A 8 -7.23 30.25 9.56
C TYR A 8 -5.75 30.66 9.54
N ASN A 9 -5.39 31.68 8.75
CA ASN A 9 -4.00 32.10 8.56
C ASN A 9 -3.39 32.78 9.79
N ASN A 10 -4.23 33.36 10.66
CA ASN A 10 -3.79 34.11 11.84
C ASN A 10 -3.98 33.35 13.16
N THR A 11 -4.66 32.20 13.16
CA THR A 11 -4.76 31.33 14.33
C THR A 11 -3.56 30.39 14.40
N LYS A 12 -3.10 30.04 15.61
CA LYS A 12 -2.03 29.05 15.79
C LYS A 12 -2.60 27.64 15.64
N HIS A 13 -1.91 26.78 14.89
CA HIS A 13 -2.41 25.43 14.60
C HIS A 13 -1.67 24.33 15.36
N SER A 14 -2.40 23.25 15.64
CA SER A 14 -1.86 22.04 16.25
C SER A 14 -0.77 21.39 15.41
N ALA A 15 -0.83 21.55 14.08
CA ALA A 15 0.21 21.14 13.14
C ALA A 15 1.60 21.71 13.53
N PHE A 16 1.63 22.91 14.10
CA PHE A 16 2.83 23.62 14.59
C PHE A 16 2.94 23.59 16.12
N LYS A 17 2.31 22.63 16.81
CA LYS A 17 2.25 22.54 18.28
C LYS A 17 1.69 23.81 18.93
N ASN A 18 0.75 24.48 18.27
CA ASN A 18 0.16 25.76 18.69
C ASN A 18 1.20 26.87 18.92
N LYS A 19 2.35 26.83 18.24
CA LYS A 19 3.42 27.84 18.38
C LYS A 19 3.35 28.93 17.32
N PHE A 20 3.09 28.55 16.06
CA PHE A 20 3.11 29.43 14.89
C PHE A 20 1.78 29.42 14.15
N THR A 21 1.49 30.49 13.43
CA THR A 21 0.36 30.59 12.49
C THR A 21 0.81 30.18 11.08
N PRO A 22 -0.12 29.79 10.18
CA PRO A 22 0.22 29.45 8.81
C PRO A 22 0.87 30.62 8.07
N ALA A 23 0.43 31.86 8.30
CA ALA A 23 1.05 33.04 7.72
C ALA A 23 2.53 33.17 8.12
N GLN A 24 2.84 33.04 9.41
CA GLN A 24 4.21 33.14 9.93
C GLN A 24 5.15 32.06 9.35
N VAL A 25 4.64 30.85 9.14
CA VAL A 25 5.43 29.75 8.57
C VAL A 25 5.64 29.95 7.08
N ASN A 26 4.62 30.41 6.34
CA ASN A 26 4.73 30.67 4.91
C ASN A 26 5.66 31.86 4.58
N GLU A 27 5.75 32.83 5.48
CA GLU A 27 6.62 34.01 5.31
C GLU A 27 8.09 33.72 5.63
N SER A 28 8.39 32.60 6.31
CA SER A 28 9.74 32.26 6.78
C SER A 28 10.19 30.88 6.29
N GLU A 29 11.16 30.88 5.38
CA GLU A 29 11.77 29.66 4.84
C GLU A 29 12.39 28.77 5.94
N ASP A 30 12.97 29.38 6.98
CA ASP A 30 13.54 28.64 8.11
C ASP A 30 12.47 27.88 8.91
N LEU A 31 11.33 28.54 9.19
CA LEU A 31 10.21 27.91 9.92
C LEU A 31 9.55 26.82 9.08
N GLU A 32 9.37 27.05 7.78
CA GLU A 32 8.88 26.04 6.84
C GLU A 32 9.82 24.84 6.79
N GLY A 33 11.12 25.06 6.68
CA GLY A 33 12.13 24.00 6.67
C GLY A 33 12.13 23.17 7.95
N ILE A 34 12.01 23.82 9.12
CA ILE A 34 11.87 23.12 10.42
C ILE A 34 10.61 22.25 10.41
N TYR A 35 9.49 22.78 9.93
CA TYR A 35 8.22 22.06 9.86
C TYR A 35 8.30 20.83 8.94
N ILE A 36 8.83 20.98 7.72
CA ILE A 36 9.00 19.88 6.75
C ILE A 36 9.86 18.78 7.37
N ARG A 37 11.03 19.13 7.94
CA ARG A 37 11.90 18.15 8.60
C ARG A 37 11.21 17.41 9.74
N GLN A 38 10.41 18.12 10.54
CA GLN A 38 9.65 17.49 11.61
C GLN A 38 8.63 16.50 11.05
N LYS A 39 7.88 16.85 10.00
CA LYS A 39 6.90 15.95 9.38
C LYS A 39 7.54 14.75 8.70
N MET A 40 8.70 14.92 8.07
CA MET A 40 9.48 13.81 7.52
C MET A 40 9.94 12.85 8.64
N LYS A 41 10.39 13.39 9.78
CA LYS A 41 10.78 12.58 10.94
C LYS A 41 9.60 11.81 11.52
N ASP A 42 8.45 12.47 11.70
CA ASP A 42 7.23 11.84 12.17
C ASP A 42 6.82 10.68 11.23
N ALA A 43 6.84 10.91 9.90
CA ALA A 43 6.55 9.87 8.91
C ALA A 43 7.54 8.69 8.95
N SER A 44 8.84 8.96 9.13
CA SER A 44 9.86 7.92 9.29
C SER A 44 9.62 7.06 10.52
N SER A 45 9.27 7.69 11.66
CA SER A 45 9.00 6.97 12.91
C SER A 45 7.80 6.03 12.80
N ILE A 46 6.75 6.45 12.08
CA ILE A 46 5.58 5.61 11.79
C ILE A 46 5.98 4.41 10.93
N LYS A 47 6.83 4.61 9.91
CA LYS A 47 7.32 3.53 9.04
C LYS A 47 8.14 2.50 9.82
N GLU A 48 8.96 2.95 10.76
CA GLU A 48 9.72 2.06 11.65
C GLU A 48 8.80 1.24 12.55
N LEU A 49 7.76 1.85 13.12
CA LEU A 49 6.75 1.15 13.91
C LEU A 49 6.01 0.10 13.07
N GLN A 50 5.57 0.46 11.86
CA GLN A 50 4.91 -0.48 10.95
C GLN A 50 5.80 -1.68 10.59
N THR A 51 7.10 -1.44 10.45
CA THR A 51 8.09 -2.50 10.20
C THR A 51 8.23 -3.42 11.42
N LYS A 52 8.28 -2.85 12.63
CA LYS A 52 8.33 -3.62 13.90
C LYS A 52 7.07 -4.46 14.11
N ASP A 53 5.91 -3.89 13.80
CA ASP A 53 4.60 -4.53 13.97
C ASP A 53 4.29 -5.58 12.90
N LYS A 54 5.18 -5.78 11.91
CA LYS A 54 4.96 -6.70 10.79
C LYS A 54 3.62 -6.40 10.09
N LEU A 55 3.44 -5.12 9.72
CA LEU A 55 2.32 -4.69 8.88
C LEU A 55 2.65 -4.82 7.38
N LEU A 56 3.92 -5.01 7.01
CA LEU A 56 4.43 -5.07 5.64
C LEU A 56 5.44 -6.23 5.48
N ASP A 57 4.92 -7.46 5.53
CA ASP A 57 5.76 -8.68 5.69
C ASP A 57 6.27 -9.24 4.37
N LEU A 58 5.69 -8.77 3.27
CA LEU A 58 6.03 -9.20 1.92
C LEU A 58 7.30 -8.48 1.45
N HIS A 59 8.25 -9.29 1.00
CA HIS A 59 9.48 -8.84 0.36
C HIS A 59 9.42 -9.15 -1.13
N GLN A 60 10.10 -8.36 -1.95
CA GLN A 60 10.17 -8.57 -3.39
C GLN A 60 10.59 -10.03 -3.70
N GLY A 61 9.83 -10.71 -4.56
CA GLY A 61 10.03 -12.11 -4.91
C GLY A 61 9.21 -13.11 -4.08
N ASN A 62 8.58 -12.67 -2.98
CA ASN A 62 7.69 -13.53 -2.21
C ASN A 62 6.54 -14.05 -3.06
N ILE A 63 6.20 -15.33 -2.88
CA ILE A 63 5.07 -15.95 -3.56
C ILE A 63 3.84 -15.74 -2.71
N ILE A 64 2.84 -15.12 -3.32
CA ILE A 64 1.56 -14.79 -2.70
C ILE A 64 0.42 -15.43 -3.49
N MET A 65 -0.59 -15.90 -2.77
CA MET A 65 -1.88 -16.15 -3.38
C MET A 65 -2.70 -14.87 -3.36
N ILE A 66 -3.37 -14.58 -4.47
CA ILE A 66 -4.20 -13.39 -4.61
C ILE A 66 -5.63 -13.78 -4.96
N HIS A 67 -6.56 -12.94 -4.54
CA HIS A 67 -7.92 -12.94 -5.08
C HIS A 67 -7.99 -11.94 -6.23
N LEU A 68 -8.02 -12.46 -7.45
CA LEU A 68 -8.30 -11.67 -8.65
C LEU A 68 -9.80 -11.70 -8.91
N ASP A 69 -10.48 -10.58 -8.74
CA ASP A 69 -11.90 -10.47 -9.03
C ASP A 69 -12.13 -10.29 -10.54
N LEU A 70 -12.49 -11.39 -11.21
CA LEU A 70 -12.83 -11.41 -12.63
C LEU A 70 -14.28 -10.96 -12.89
N SER A 71 -14.97 -10.39 -11.90
CA SER A 71 -16.34 -9.85 -11.98
C SER A 71 -16.51 -8.63 -12.91
N LYS A 72 -15.60 -8.43 -13.88
CA LYS A 72 -15.83 -7.62 -15.08
C LYS A 72 -16.09 -8.48 -16.34
N THR A 73 -16.22 -9.80 -16.19
CA THR A 73 -16.54 -10.75 -17.27
C THR A 73 -18.05 -11.02 -17.36
N GLN A 74 -18.54 -12.00 -18.11
CA GLN A 74 -20.00 -12.24 -18.22
C GLN A 74 -20.64 -12.90 -16.97
N HIS A 75 -19.88 -13.15 -15.90
CA HIS A 75 -20.29 -13.95 -14.73
C HIS A 75 -20.47 -13.15 -13.43
N ASN A 76 -20.70 -11.84 -13.54
CA ASN A 76 -20.61 -10.86 -12.43
C ASN A 76 -21.73 -10.99 -11.38
N PHE A 77 -22.82 -11.67 -11.71
CA PHE A 77 -23.99 -11.79 -10.84
C PHE A 77 -23.94 -12.97 -9.86
N GLU A 78 -22.90 -13.81 -9.94
CA GLU A 78 -22.70 -14.86 -8.93
C GLU A 78 -21.96 -14.29 -7.72
N LYS A 79 -22.68 -14.14 -6.59
CA LYS A 79 -22.08 -13.88 -5.29
C LYS A 79 -21.07 -14.99 -4.97
N LYS A 80 -19.78 -14.67 -5.01
CA LYS A 80 -18.69 -15.60 -4.63
C LYS A 80 -18.00 -15.11 -3.36
N ARG A 81 -17.73 -16.03 -2.42
CA ARG A 81 -16.80 -15.76 -1.31
C ARG A 81 -15.41 -15.53 -1.92
N ARG A 82 -14.61 -14.63 -1.32
CA ARG A 82 -13.22 -14.35 -1.72
C ARG A 82 -12.46 -15.66 -1.91
N GLN A 83 -12.11 -15.99 -3.14
CA GLN A 83 -11.31 -17.18 -3.46
C GLN A 83 -9.93 -16.73 -3.86
N PHE A 84 -8.91 -17.15 -3.10
CA PHE A 84 -7.52 -17.03 -3.50
C PHE A 84 -7.29 -17.95 -4.70
N ASN A 85 -7.55 -17.40 -5.88
CA ASN A 85 -7.72 -18.12 -7.14
C ASN A 85 -6.46 -18.07 -8.01
N GLU A 86 -5.52 -17.18 -7.69
CA GLU A 86 -4.30 -17.01 -8.46
C GLU A 86 -3.07 -16.99 -7.56
N ILE A 87 -1.93 -17.28 -8.17
CA ILE A 87 -0.62 -17.24 -7.54
C ILE A 87 0.28 -16.26 -8.29
N ALA A 88 0.94 -15.40 -7.54
CA ALA A 88 1.70 -14.29 -8.05
C ALA A 88 3.00 -14.09 -7.26
N THR A 89 3.94 -13.41 -7.90
CA THR A 89 5.17 -12.93 -7.29
C THR A 89 4.96 -11.50 -6.84
N PHE A 90 5.20 -11.22 -5.56
CA PHE A 90 5.16 -9.88 -5.01
C PHE A 90 6.29 -9.02 -5.59
N ILE A 91 5.96 -7.80 -6.06
CA ILE A 91 6.93 -6.83 -6.55
C ILE A 91 7.17 -5.78 -5.46
N ASN A 92 6.15 -4.98 -5.15
CA ASN A 92 6.22 -3.90 -4.18
C ASN A 92 4.82 -3.49 -3.70
N TYR A 93 4.80 -2.61 -2.70
CA TYR A 93 3.59 -1.91 -2.29
C TYR A 93 3.41 -0.60 -3.08
N SER A 94 2.17 -0.30 -3.44
CA SER A 94 1.77 0.95 -4.10
C SER A 94 0.51 1.46 -3.43
N HIS A 95 0.55 2.66 -2.85
CA HIS A 95 -0.62 3.29 -2.20
C HIS A 95 -1.34 2.41 -1.14
N GLY A 96 -0.61 1.50 -0.48
CA GLY A 96 -1.18 0.53 0.47
C GLY A 96 -1.78 -0.74 -0.17
N ASN A 97 -1.77 -0.82 -1.50
CA ASN A 97 -2.04 -2.03 -2.25
C ASN A 97 -0.74 -2.80 -2.55
N VAL A 98 -0.92 -4.05 -2.97
CA VAL A 98 0.13 -4.94 -3.40
C VAL A 98 0.17 -4.98 -4.92
N ILE A 99 1.30 -4.65 -5.50
CA ILE A 99 1.59 -4.90 -6.92
C ILE A 99 2.27 -6.27 -7.01
N CYS A 100 1.73 -7.13 -7.86
CA CYS A 100 2.25 -8.46 -8.07
C CYS A 100 2.18 -8.88 -9.53
N GLU A 101 3.07 -9.80 -9.90
CA GLU A 101 3.15 -10.39 -11.23
C GLU A 101 2.57 -11.80 -11.19
N LEU A 102 1.57 -12.08 -12.02
CA LEU A 102 0.98 -13.40 -12.12
C LEU A 102 2.03 -14.39 -12.62
N LEU A 103 2.22 -15.49 -11.90
CA LEU A 103 3.09 -16.59 -12.35
C LEU A 103 2.56 -17.22 -13.64
N ARG A 104 1.24 -17.17 -13.82
CA ARG A 104 0.56 -17.56 -15.06
C ARG A 104 -0.23 -16.36 -15.59
N PRO A 105 0.38 -15.54 -16.47
CA PRO A 105 -0.30 -14.37 -16.99
C PRO A 105 -1.47 -14.77 -17.91
N TYR A 106 -2.50 -13.93 -17.90
CA TYR A 106 -3.54 -13.95 -18.94
C TYR A 106 -3.02 -13.17 -20.17
N LYS A 107 -3.65 -13.36 -21.34
CA LYS A 107 -3.19 -12.75 -22.61
C LYS A 107 -2.80 -11.27 -22.48
N ASP A 108 -3.61 -10.51 -21.74
CA ASP A 108 -3.45 -9.04 -21.62
C ASP A 108 -3.10 -8.61 -20.18
N ILE A 109 -3.00 -9.54 -19.23
CA ILE A 109 -2.82 -9.22 -17.80
C ILE A 109 -1.64 -10.00 -17.24
N LYS A 110 -0.55 -9.27 -16.97
CA LYS A 110 0.68 -9.79 -16.37
C LYS A 110 0.88 -9.27 -14.95
N THR A 111 0.74 -7.96 -14.77
CA THR A 111 0.89 -7.28 -13.48
C THR A 111 -0.45 -6.79 -13.01
N VAL A 112 -0.76 -7.01 -11.73
CA VAL A 112 -2.02 -6.63 -11.12
C VAL A 112 -1.78 -5.92 -9.80
N GLU A 113 -2.64 -4.96 -9.51
CA GLU A 113 -2.69 -4.27 -8.23
C GLU A 113 -3.90 -4.78 -7.45
N VAL A 114 -3.65 -5.34 -6.27
CA VAL A 114 -4.69 -5.88 -5.40
C VAL A 114 -4.54 -5.32 -4.00
N PRO A 115 -5.64 -5.02 -3.29
CA PRO A 115 -5.56 -4.64 -1.88
C PRO A 115 -4.85 -5.69 -1.03
N ILE A 116 -4.06 -5.26 -0.04
CA ILE A 116 -3.21 -6.15 0.78
C ILE A 116 -3.99 -7.29 1.46
N TYR A 117 -5.23 -7.04 1.88
CA TYR A 117 -6.11 -8.03 2.52
C TYR A 117 -6.62 -9.11 1.55
N TYR A 118 -6.42 -8.94 0.25
CA TYR A 118 -6.64 -9.95 -0.78
C TYR A 118 -5.39 -10.77 -1.11
N THR A 119 -4.33 -10.63 -0.31
CA THR A 119 -3.09 -11.38 -0.48
C THR A 119 -2.82 -12.29 0.69
N LYS A 120 -2.20 -13.44 0.42
CA LYS A 120 -1.72 -14.37 1.43
C LYS A 120 -0.34 -14.89 1.03
N LYS A 121 0.67 -14.63 1.86
CA LYS A 121 2.02 -15.19 1.67
C LYS A 121 1.98 -16.72 1.76
N VAL A 122 2.60 -17.39 0.80
CA VAL A 122 2.69 -18.85 0.75
C VAL A 122 4.11 -19.39 0.67
N ALA A 123 5.07 -18.62 0.13
CA ALA A 123 6.48 -18.99 0.11
C ALA A 123 7.38 -17.75 -0.01
N GLU A 124 8.66 -17.90 0.33
CA GLU A 124 9.66 -16.84 0.13
C GLU A 124 10.09 -16.73 -1.34
N SER A 125 10.09 -17.87 -2.05
CA SER A 125 10.51 -17.99 -3.45
C SER A 125 9.78 -19.14 -4.14
N ILE A 126 9.90 -19.23 -5.47
CA ILE A 126 9.31 -20.33 -6.26
C ILE A 126 9.91 -21.70 -5.91
N ASP A 127 11.17 -21.73 -5.44
CA ASP A 127 11.87 -22.95 -5.07
C ASP A 127 11.34 -23.53 -3.76
N THR A 128 11.00 -22.64 -2.82
CA THR A 128 10.42 -22.99 -1.51
C THR A 128 8.92 -23.26 -1.58
N LEU A 129 8.29 -23.10 -2.75
CA LEU A 129 6.87 -23.31 -2.93
C LEU A 129 6.50 -24.80 -2.87
N HIS A 130 5.61 -25.14 -1.94
CA HIS A 130 5.12 -26.51 -1.75
C HIS A 130 4.49 -27.08 -3.04
N GLN A 131 4.82 -28.32 -3.38
CA GLN A 131 4.45 -28.94 -4.65
C GLN A 131 2.93 -29.06 -4.88
N LYS A 132 2.14 -29.09 -3.79
CA LYS A 132 0.67 -28.95 -3.84
C LYS A 132 0.24 -27.72 -4.65
N TYR A 133 0.84 -26.56 -4.40
CA TYR A 133 0.50 -25.33 -5.11
C TYR A 133 0.94 -25.39 -6.58
N LYS A 134 2.12 -25.96 -6.86
CA LYS A 134 2.58 -26.19 -8.23
C LYS A 134 1.58 -27.02 -9.04
N ARG A 135 1.07 -28.11 -8.45
CA ARG A 135 0.02 -28.95 -9.06
C ARG A 135 -1.31 -28.22 -9.23
N THR A 136 -1.81 -27.55 -8.20
CA THR A 136 -3.11 -26.85 -8.24
C THR A 136 -3.13 -25.76 -9.31
N PHE A 137 -2.06 -24.96 -9.40
CA PHE A 137 -1.96 -23.84 -10.32
C PHE A 137 -1.31 -24.20 -11.67
N LYS A 138 -0.96 -25.48 -11.87
CA LYS A 138 -0.30 -25.98 -13.09
C LYS A 138 0.98 -25.19 -13.41
N LEU A 139 1.78 -24.94 -12.39
CA LEU A 139 3.14 -24.43 -12.52
C LEU A 139 4.03 -25.66 -12.80
N ASN A 140 4.64 -25.70 -13.98
CA ASN A 140 5.45 -26.82 -14.47
C ASN A 140 6.47 -27.31 -13.42
#